data_AF-A0A3C1TC14-F1
#
_entry.id   AF-A0A3C1TC14-F1
#
_cell.length_a   1.000
_cell.length_b   1.000
_cell.length_c   1.000
_cell.angle_alpha   90.00
_cell.angle_beta   90.00
_cell.angle_gamma   90.00
#
_symmetry.space_group_name_H-M   'P 1'
#
loop_
_entity.id
_entity.type
_entity.pdbx_description
1 polymer ?
#
loop_
_entity_poly.entity_id
_entity_poly.type
_entity_poly.pdbx_seq_one_letter_code
_entity_poly.pdbx_strand_id
1 'polypeptide(L)'
;MDVISIQNWRSDLYSLSLEAYQKHPNKPVMNIEHGGYEEGPYPSFVGNYINPETCLIRNYQCVFAGVYSTYYWQNTSWDIVIHDALNGKQSFSKPRFDYYKHLQTLFSTYDFNTLFPYKPKLTINSRIGNDNFSTSGYPLTDGKGLYLYFIPAENYQINVVVPKQSLGKYEATWFNIFTGETREEAQTDYQMFKSYQSPWKDKAAVLILRSK
;
A
#
# COMPACT_ATOMS: atom_id res chain seq x y z
N MET A 1 12.17 0.29 -24.54
CA MET A 1 11.10 0.67 -23.59
C MET A 1 11.58 0.34 -22.20
N ASP A 2 11.79 1.38 -21.42
CA ASP A 2 12.57 1.38 -20.17
C ASP A 2 11.68 1.25 -18.93
N VAL A 3 10.42 1.67 -19.05
CA VAL A 3 9.37 1.54 -18.03
C VAL A 3 8.09 1.05 -18.71
N ILE A 4 7.36 0.15 -18.06
CA ILE A 4 6.01 -0.26 -18.50
C ILE A 4 4.99 0.67 -17.86
N SER A 5 4.19 1.32 -18.69
CA SER A 5 3.08 2.14 -18.24
C SER A 5 1.77 1.37 -18.41
N ILE A 6 0.94 1.34 -17.38
CA ILE A 6 -0.41 0.78 -17.42
C ILE A 6 -1.45 1.81 -16.96
N GLN A 7 -2.68 1.65 -17.41
CA GLN A 7 -3.85 2.33 -16.88
C GLN A 7 -4.84 1.25 -16.42
N ASN A 8 -5.18 1.22 -15.13
CA ASN A 8 -6.11 0.24 -14.60
C ASN A 8 -7.01 0.83 -13.52
N TRP A 9 -8.28 0.96 -13.86
CA TRP A 9 -9.30 1.56 -13.01
C TRP A 9 -10.18 0.53 -12.31
N ARG A 10 -9.95 -0.78 -12.56
CA ARG A 10 -10.82 -1.84 -12.07
C ARG A 10 -10.76 -1.94 -10.54
N SER A 11 -11.78 -2.59 -9.98
CA SER A 11 -11.92 -2.76 -8.53
C SER A 11 -10.89 -3.74 -7.94
N ASP A 12 -10.47 -4.74 -8.70
CA ASP A 12 -9.44 -5.72 -8.36
C ASP A 12 -8.01 -5.21 -8.65
N LEU A 13 -7.78 -3.93 -8.33
CA LEU A 13 -6.58 -3.18 -8.69
C LEU A 13 -5.27 -3.88 -8.28
N TYR A 14 -5.17 -4.36 -7.04
CA TYR A 14 -3.98 -5.07 -6.55
C TYR A 14 -3.63 -6.28 -7.42
N SER A 15 -4.61 -7.16 -7.66
CA SER A 15 -4.38 -8.44 -8.35
C SER A 15 -3.92 -8.22 -9.79
N LEU A 16 -4.52 -7.27 -10.49
CA LEU A 16 -4.16 -6.93 -11.87
C LEU A 16 -2.83 -6.18 -11.95
N SER A 17 -2.53 -5.28 -11.00
CA SER A 17 -1.22 -4.63 -10.91
C SER A 17 -0.12 -5.66 -10.64
N LEU A 18 -0.39 -6.66 -9.79
CA LEU A 18 0.54 -7.75 -9.50
C LEU A 18 0.76 -8.62 -10.74
N GLU A 19 -0.29 -8.90 -11.51
CA GLU A 19 -0.15 -9.61 -12.78
C GLU A 19 0.73 -8.82 -13.77
N ALA A 20 0.57 -7.49 -13.85
CA ALA A 20 1.41 -6.64 -14.70
C ALA A 20 2.88 -6.67 -14.24
N TYR A 21 3.15 -6.55 -12.94
CA TYR A 21 4.49 -6.69 -12.37
C TYR A 21 5.13 -8.05 -12.75
N GLN A 22 4.38 -9.14 -12.60
CA GLN A 22 4.88 -10.49 -12.90
C GLN A 22 5.14 -10.73 -14.40
N LYS A 23 4.41 -10.07 -15.29
CA LYS A 23 4.66 -10.14 -16.74
C LYS A 23 5.93 -9.39 -17.15
N HIS A 24 6.43 -8.49 -16.30
CA HIS A 24 7.55 -7.62 -16.61
C HIS A 24 8.61 -7.62 -15.48
N PRO A 25 9.17 -8.79 -15.10
CA PRO A 25 9.99 -8.94 -13.89
C PRO A 25 11.29 -8.12 -13.91
N ASN A 26 11.77 -7.72 -15.09
CA ASN A 26 13.02 -6.98 -15.27
C ASN A 26 12.79 -5.51 -15.64
N LYS A 27 11.57 -4.99 -15.47
CA LYS A 27 11.23 -3.61 -15.82
C LYS A 27 10.35 -2.98 -14.76
N PRO A 28 10.59 -1.71 -14.40
CA PRO A 28 9.65 -0.95 -13.61
C PRO A 28 8.27 -0.93 -14.28
N VAL A 29 7.22 -1.17 -13.51
CA VAL A 29 5.84 -1.01 -13.93
C VAL A 29 5.25 0.16 -13.16
N MET A 30 4.61 1.08 -13.86
CA MET A 30 3.94 2.24 -13.29
C MET A 30 2.48 2.22 -13.72
N ASN A 31 1.57 2.16 -12.77
CA ASN A 31 0.18 2.49 -13.03
C ASN A 31 0.06 4.01 -13.07
N ILE A 32 0.12 4.56 -14.29
CA ILE A 32 0.05 6.01 -14.49
C ILE A 32 -1.36 6.53 -14.25
N GLU A 33 -2.37 5.66 -14.19
CA GLU A 33 -3.76 6.06 -14.04
C GLU A 33 -4.60 4.95 -13.43
N HIS A 34 -4.72 4.97 -12.11
CA HIS A 34 -5.49 3.98 -11.36
C HIS A 34 -6.96 4.38 -11.16
N GLY A 35 -7.46 5.40 -11.87
CA GLY A 35 -8.84 5.89 -11.76
C GLY A 35 -9.19 6.67 -10.49
N GLY A 36 -8.22 6.88 -9.59
CA GLY A 36 -8.37 7.78 -8.45
C GLY A 36 -7.96 9.19 -8.83
N TYR A 37 -8.90 10.11 -8.69
CA TYR A 37 -8.74 11.53 -8.97
C TYR A 37 -9.37 12.27 -7.81
N GLU A 38 -8.56 12.69 -6.84
CA GLU A 38 -9.05 13.37 -5.64
C GLU A 38 -9.91 14.58 -6.03
N GLU A 39 -11.09 14.66 -5.40
CA GLU A 39 -12.07 15.71 -5.68
C GLU A 39 -11.45 17.11 -5.60
N GLY A 40 -11.68 17.89 -6.64
CA GLY A 40 -11.26 19.29 -6.69
C GLY A 40 -12.45 20.24 -6.87
N PRO A 41 -12.26 21.55 -6.70
CA PRO A 41 -13.33 22.55 -6.76
C PRO A 41 -14.10 22.62 -8.08
N TYR A 42 -13.51 22.20 -9.20
CA TYR A 42 -14.17 22.30 -10.50
C TYR A 42 -14.28 20.94 -11.19
N PRO A 43 -15.47 20.48 -11.56
CA PRO A 43 -15.63 19.21 -12.26
C PRO A 43 -15.23 19.36 -13.73
N SER A 44 -14.02 18.94 -14.10
CA SER A 44 -13.61 18.76 -15.51
C SER A 44 -13.62 17.27 -15.88
N PHE A 45 -12.72 16.50 -15.26
CA PHE A 45 -12.66 15.05 -15.35
C PHE A 45 -12.55 14.47 -13.95
N VAL A 46 -13.56 13.69 -13.55
CA VAL A 46 -13.73 13.29 -12.14
C VAL A 46 -13.07 11.97 -11.78
N GLY A 47 -12.79 11.09 -12.75
CA GLY A 47 -12.38 9.72 -12.45
C GLY A 47 -13.50 8.84 -11.89
N ASN A 48 -13.15 7.63 -11.45
CA ASN A 48 -14.13 6.69 -10.83
C ASN A 48 -14.12 6.74 -9.30
N TYR A 49 -13.06 7.29 -8.70
CA TYR A 49 -12.89 7.37 -7.26
C TYR A 49 -12.38 8.76 -6.90
N ILE A 50 -13.19 9.52 -6.15
CA ILE A 50 -12.91 10.93 -5.84
C ILE A 50 -12.58 11.20 -4.37
N ASN A 51 -12.97 10.27 -3.49
CA ASN A 51 -12.67 10.36 -2.07
C ASN A 51 -11.14 10.23 -1.85
N PRO A 52 -10.51 11.14 -1.08
CA PRO A 52 -9.05 11.13 -0.88
C PRO A 52 -8.56 9.88 -0.15
N GLU A 53 -9.31 9.34 0.82
CA GLU A 53 -8.93 8.10 1.50
C GLU A 53 -8.96 6.91 0.52
N THR A 54 -9.97 6.85 -0.35
CA THR A 54 -10.04 5.82 -1.40
C THR A 54 -8.90 5.96 -2.42
N CYS A 55 -8.56 7.18 -2.84
CA CYS A 55 -7.43 7.42 -3.75
C CYS A 55 -6.10 6.96 -3.14
N LEU A 56 -5.89 7.22 -1.85
CA LEU A 56 -4.73 6.76 -1.11
C LEU A 56 -4.67 5.22 -1.05
N ILE A 57 -5.79 4.56 -0.70
CA ILE A 57 -5.87 3.09 -0.64
C ILE A 57 -5.49 2.47 -2.00
N ARG A 58 -5.95 3.06 -3.10
CA ARG A 58 -5.58 2.59 -4.45
C ARG A 58 -4.09 2.74 -4.75
N ASN A 59 -3.44 3.78 -4.24
CA ASN A 59 -1.99 3.94 -4.29
C ASN A 59 -1.27 2.85 -3.50
N TYR A 60 -1.71 2.56 -2.27
CA TYR A 60 -1.17 1.44 -1.49
C TYR A 60 -1.38 0.09 -2.18
N GLN A 61 -2.52 -0.16 -2.83
CA GLN A 61 -2.73 -1.37 -3.63
C GLN A 61 -1.75 -1.49 -4.80
N CYS A 62 -1.43 -0.40 -5.48
CA CYS A 62 -0.41 -0.40 -6.56
C CYS A 62 0.98 -0.69 -5.99
N VAL A 63 1.41 0.06 -4.97
CA VAL A 63 2.75 -0.09 -4.39
C VAL A 63 2.94 -1.49 -3.81
N PHE A 64 1.96 -2.01 -3.06
CA PHE A 64 2.03 -3.36 -2.51
C PHE A 64 1.91 -4.46 -3.57
N ALA A 65 1.45 -4.15 -4.78
CA ALA A 65 1.51 -5.04 -5.93
C ALA A 65 2.85 -4.99 -6.68
N GLY A 66 3.83 -4.22 -6.18
CA GLY A 66 5.17 -4.07 -6.77
C GLY A 66 5.25 -3.05 -7.90
N VAL A 67 4.22 -2.21 -8.09
CA VAL A 67 4.19 -1.21 -9.17
C VAL A 67 4.19 0.21 -8.60
N TYR A 68 4.80 1.14 -9.32
CA TYR A 68 4.69 2.58 -9.02
C TYR A 68 3.27 3.06 -9.33
N SER A 69 2.87 4.17 -8.70
CA SER A 69 1.54 4.75 -8.83
C SER A 69 1.64 6.26 -9.04
N THR A 70 0.51 6.87 -9.39
CA THR A 70 0.32 8.31 -9.50
C THR A 70 -0.64 8.81 -8.45
N TYR A 71 -0.53 10.11 -8.18
CA TYR A 71 -1.54 10.85 -7.46
C TYR A 71 -2.07 11.95 -8.37
N TYR A 72 -3.39 12.01 -8.49
CA TYR A 72 -4.10 13.03 -9.22
C TYR A 72 -5.07 13.79 -8.31
N TRP A 73 -5.00 15.12 -8.40
CA TRP A 73 -6.05 16.02 -7.94
C TRP A 73 -6.76 16.56 -9.19
N GLN A 74 -8.08 16.39 -9.28
CA GLN A 74 -8.85 16.54 -10.53
C GLN A 74 -8.46 17.77 -11.36
N ASN A 75 -8.39 18.94 -10.73
CA ASN A 75 -8.17 20.20 -11.43
C ASN A 75 -6.77 20.32 -12.03
N THR A 76 -5.72 19.93 -11.31
CA THR A 76 -4.34 20.09 -11.79
C THR A 76 -3.85 18.89 -12.61
N SER A 77 -4.73 17.94 -12.93
CA SER A 77 -4.37 16.72 -13.67
C SER A 77 -4.66 16.82 -15.17
N TRP A 78 -5.41 17.84 -15.60
CA TRP A 78 -5.83 17.99 -16.99
C TRP A 78 -5.57 19.39 -17.54
N ASP A 79 -6.45 20.34 -17.25
CA ASP A 79 -6.53 21.61 -17.97
C ASP A 79 -6.77 22.83 -17.07
N ILE A 80 -6.85 22.65 -15.74
CA ILE A 80 -7.14 23.74 -14.81
C ILE A 80 -5.90 24.05 -13.96
N VAL A 81 -5.53 25.33 -13.94
CA VAL A 81 -4.46 25.85 -13.07
C VAL A 81 -5.09 26.60 -11.90
N ILE A 82 -4.82 26.14 -10.67
CA ILE A 82 -5.23 26.81 -9.43
C ILE A 82 -3.97 27.35 -8.74
N HIS A 83 -3.74 28.66 -8.86
CA HIS A 83 -2.47 29.28 -8.46
C HIS A 83 -2.24 29.32 -6.94
N ASP A 84 -3.29 29.17 -6.13
CA ASP A 84 -3.27 29.32 -4.67
C ASP A 84 -3.99 28.16 -3.94
N ALA A 85 -3.94 26.96 -4.53
CA ALA A 85 -4.62 25.74 -4.05
C ALA A 85 -4.31 25.36 -2.59
N LEU A 86 -3.17 25.80 -2.05
CA LEU A 86 -2.74 25.51 -0.67
C LEU A 86 -3.09 26.60 0.34
N ASN A 87 -3.66 27.73 -0.10
CA ASN A 87 -4.03 28.84 0.77
C ASN A 87 -5.20 28.44 1.69
N GLY A 88 -5.10 28.75 3.00
CA GLY A 88 -6.14 28.44 3.98
C GLY A 88 -7.43 29.25 3.85
N LYS A 89 -7.47 30.26 2.97
CA LYS A 89 -8.63 31.13 2.75
C LYS A 89 -9.53 30.67 1.59
N GLN A 90 -9.21 29.55 0.94
CA GLN A 90 -10.04 29.01 -0.14
C GLN A 90 -11.38 28.50 0.38
N SER A 91 -12.41 28.56 -0.47
CA SER A 91 -13.73 28.00 -0.18
C SER A 91 -13.81 26.48 -0.39
N PHE A 92 -12.79 25.89 -1.01
CA PHE A 92 -12.69 24.46 -1.30
C PHE A 92 -11.65 23.76 -0.42
N SER A 93 -11.80 22.45 -0.27
CA SER A 93 -10.84 21.61 0.44
C SER A 93 -9.50 21.57 -0.29
N LYS A 94 -8.41 21.74 0.47
CA LYS A 94 -7.06 21.59 -0.07
C LYS A 94 -6.80 20.13 -0.45
N PRO A 95 -5.99 19.87 -1.48
CA PRO A 95 -5.57 18.52 -1.82
C PRO A 95 -4.83 17.85 -0.65
N ARG A 96 -5.09 16.56 -0.41
CA ARG A 96 -4.52 15.76 0.69
C ARG A 96 -3.10 15.26 0.38
N PHE A 97 -2.20 16.19 0.06
CA PHE A 97 -0.77 15.87 -0.14
C PHE A 97 -0.12 15.25 1.10
N ASP A 98 -0.67 15.50 2.29
CA ASP A 98 -0.24 14.89 3.55
C ASP A 98 -0.29 13.35 3.49
N TYR A 99 -1.34 12.78 2.90
CA TYR A 99 -1.47 11.33 2.73
C TYR A 99 -0.32 10.72 1.92
N TYR A 100 0.06 11.37 0.83
CA TYR A 100 1.14 10.89 -0.03
C TYR A 100 2.52 11.14 0.59
N LYS A 101 2.66 12.15 1.45
CA LYS A 101 3.85 12.34 2.28
C LYS A 101 4.02 11.20 3.29
N HIS A 102 2.94 10.67 3.86
CA HIS A 102 3.00 9.50 4.74
C HIS A 102 3.45 8.25 3.98
N LEU A 103 2.89 8.01 2.78
CA LEU A 103 3.33 6.93 1.89
C LEU A 103 4.83 7.06 1.54
N GLN A 104 5.26 8.26 1.16
CA GLN A 104 6.68 8.53 0.84
C GLN A 104 7.59 8.36 2.05
N THR A 105 7.17 8.76 3.25
CA THR A 105 7.91 8.53 4.51
C THR A 105 8.12 7.04 4.76
N LEU A 106 7.08 6.21 4.57
CA LEU A 106 7.16 4.77 4.75
C LEU A 106 8.23 4.15 3.83
N PHE A 107 8.20 4.47 2.54
CA PHE A 107 9.14 3.90 1.55
C PHE A 107 10.50 4.61 1.48
N SER A 108 10.65 5.74 2.16
CA SER A 108 11.98 6.30 2.48
C SER A 108 12.64 5.55 3.63
N THR A 109 11.85 4.94 4.52
CA THR A 109 12.33 4.12 5.64
C THR A 109 12.60 2.69 5.20
N TYR A 110 11.72 2.14 4.36
CA TYR A 110 11.81 0.79 3.81
C TYR A 110 12.02 0.87 2.31
N ASP A 111 13.27 0.72 1.85
CA ASP A 111 13.64 0.91 0.44
C ASP A 111 12.81 0.01 -0.47
N PHE A 112 11.86 0.62 -1.18
CA PHE A 112 10.94 -0.05 -2.07
C PHE A 112 11.65 -0.90 -3.14
N ASN A 113 12.84 -0.48 -3.59
CA ASN A 113 13.57 -1.19 -4.65
C ASN A 113 14.14 -2.53 -4.19
N THR A 114 14.20 -2.77 -2.88
CA THR A 114 14.60 -4.06 -2.29
C THR A 114 13.40 -4.97 -1.99
N LEU A 115 12.19 -4.42 -2.06
CA LEU A 115 10.97 -5.13 -1.74
C LEU A 115 10.34 -5.71 -3.00
N PHE A 116 9.76 -6.89 -2.87
CA PHE A 116 8.95 -7.50 -3.91
C PHE A 116 7.63 -8.02 -3.32
N PRO A 117 6.55 -7.99 -4.12
CA PRO A 117 5.27 -8.55 -3.72
C PRO A 117 5.31 -10.08 -3.81
N TYR A 118 4.44 -10.73 -3.04
CA TYR A 118 4.19 -12.14 -3.19
C TYR A 118 2.82 -12.38 -3.80
N LYS A 119 2.72 -13.29 -4.79
CA LYS A 119 1.43 -13.76 -5.29
C LYS A 119 0.96 -14.94 -4.45
N PRO A 120 -0.11 -14.78 -3.65
CA PRO A 120 -0.65 -15.88 -2.87
C PRO A 120 -1.06 -17.02 -3.81
N LYS A 121 -0.76 -18.26 -3.41
CA LYS A 121 -1.41 -19.42 -4.02
C LYS A 121 -2.89 -19.41 -3.65
N LEU A 122 -3.71 -20.10 -4.44
CA LEU A 122 -5.16 -20.20 -4.18
C LEU A 122 -5.49 -20.85 -2.83
N THR A 123 -4.57 -21.62 -2.24
CA THR A 123 -4.76 -22.27 -0.95
C THR A 123 -3.78 -21.74 0.10
N ILE A 124 -4.27 -21.60 1.33
CA ILE A 124 -3.50 -21.12 2.50
C ILE A 124 -2.83 -22.27 3.28
N ASN A 125 -2.67 -23.45 2.64
CA ASN A 125 -2.37 -24.70 3.34
C ASN A 125 -0.91 -24.86 3.73
N SER A 126 -0.02 -24.04 3.15
CA SER A 126 1.38 -24.12 3.50
C SER A 126 1.69 -23.42 4.82
N ARG A 127 2.45 -24.13 5.63
CA ARG A 127 2.81 -23.75 7.00
C ARG A 127 4.25 -23.24 7.11
N ILE A 128 4.97 -23.18 6.00
CA ILE A 128 6.42 -22.96 5.98
C ILE A 128 6.75 -21.48 5.66
N GLY A 129 5.75 -20.64 5.36
CA GLY A 129 5.95 -19.21 5.14
C GLY A 129 6.77 -18.86 3.89
N ASN A 130 6.95 -19.82 2.98
CA ASN A 130 7.66 -19.61 1.70
C ASN A 130 6.70 -19.41 0.53
N ASP A 131 5.41 -19.67 0.74
CA ASP A 131 4.40 -19.71 -0.32
C ASP A 131 3.02 -19.19 0.07
N ASN A 132 2.90 -18.70 1.29
CA ASN A 132 1.79 -17.88 1.75
C ASN A 132 2.32 -17.03 2.92
N PHE A 133 2.39 -15.71 2.78
CA PHE A 133 2.92 -14.83 3.83
C PHE A 133 1.86 -14.40 4.85
N SER A 134 0.58 -14.52 4.50
CA SER A 134 -0.53 -14.18 5.38
C SER A 134 -1.85 -14.78 4.89
N THR A 135 -2.86 -14.85 5.76
CA THR A 135 -4.21 -15.28 5.37
C THR A 135 -5.01 -14.18 4.64
N SER A 136 -4.58 -12.93 4.75
CA SER A 136 -5.26 -11.75 4.21
C SER A 136 -4.28 -10.57 4.11
N GLY A 137 -4.71 -9.47 3.50
CA GLY A 137 -3.85 -8.32 3.22
C GLY A 137 -2.88 -8.57 2.06
N TYR A 138 -2.07 -7.55 1.77
CA TYR A 138 -1.18 -7.53 0.62
C TYR A 138 0.27 -7.43 1.09
N PRO A 139 1.11 -8.46 0.84
CA PRO A 139 2.48 -8.49 1.37
C PRO A 139 3.52 -7.89 0.42
N LEU A 140 4.51 -7.21 1.00
CA LEU A 140 5.83 -6.90 0.42
C LEU A 140 6.93 -7.47 1.32
N THR A 141 8.03 -7.93 0.77
CA THR A 141 9.19 -8.43 1.54
C THR A 141 10.50 -8.24 0.80
N ASP A 142 11.61 -8.20 1.52
CA ASP A 142 12.97 -8.28 0.97
C ASP A 142 13.51 -9.72 0.90
N GLY A 143 12.75 -10.70 1.40
CA GLY A 143 13.17 -12.10 1.54
C GLY A 143 14.25 -12.33 2.61
N LYS A 144 14.63 -11.31 3.38
CA LYS A 144 15.70 -11.32 4.40
C LYS A 144 15.18 -11.07 5.81
N GLY A 145 13.86 -11.10 6.01
CA GLY A 145 13.23 -10.99 7.32
C GLY A 145 12.45 -9.68 7.53
N LEU A 146 12.32 -8.83 6.52
CA LEU A 146 11.39 -7.71 6.51
C LEU A 146 10.11 -8.08 5.77
N TYR A 147 8.96 -7.86 6.40
CA TYR A 147 7.64 -8.07 5.79
C TYR A 147 6.77 -6.85 6.07
N LEU A 148 6.16 -6.28 5.04
CA LEU A 148 5.15 -5.24 5.15
C LEU A 148 3.85 -5.82 4.64
N TYR A 149 2.74 -5.57 5.34
CA TYR A 149 1.42 -6.01 4.93
C TYR A 149 0.49 -4.81 4.89
N PHE A 150 -0.01 -4.46 3.70
CA PHE A 150 -1.11 -3.50 3.59
C PHE A 150 -2.43 -4.21 3.88
N ILE A 151 -3.16 -3.72 4.88
CA ILE A 151 -4.35 -4.35 5.43
C ILE A 151 -5.55 -3.44 5.17
N PRO A 152 -6.57 -3.91 4.42
CA PRO A 152 -7.81 -3.16 4.20
C PRO A 152 -8.58 -2.90 5.49
N ALA A 153 -9.41 -1.85 5.50
CA ALA A 153 -10.20 -1.43 6.66
C ALA A 153 -11.20 -2.49 7.13
N GLU A 154 -11.72 -3.28 6.19
CA GLU A 154 -12.71 -4.33 6.40
C GLU A 154 -12.10 -5.58 7.05
N ASN A 155 -10.76 -5.66 7.09
CA ASN A 155 -10.05 -6.82 7.60
C ASN A 155 -9.88 -6.72 9.12
N TYR A 156 -10.66 -7.50 9.87
CA TYR A 156 -10.61 -7.51 11.33
C TYR A 156 -9.26 -7.98 11.89
N GLN A 157 -8.65 -8.98 11.26
CA GLN A 157 -7.37 -9.54 11.70
C GLN A 157 -6.59 -10.19 10.56
N ILE A 158 -5.27 -10.12 10.65
CA ILE A 158 -4.35 -10.84 9.77
C ILE A 158 -3.66 -11.96 10.54
N ASN A 159 -3.56 -13.15 9.96
CA ASN A 159 -2.63 -14.17 10.45
C ASN A 159 -1.42 -14.19 9.53
N VAL A 160 -0.25 -13.92 10.09
CA VAL A 160 1.00 -13.91 9.31
C VAL A 160 1.65 -15.28 9.35
N VAL A 161 2.27 -15.64 8.22
CA VAL A 161 2.96 -16.90 8.04
C VAL A 161 4.34 -16.56 7.50
N VAL A 162 5.23 -16.20 8.41
CA VAL A 162 6.62 -15.87 8.09
C VAL A 162 7.52 -17.08 8.44
N PRO A 163 8.63 -17.30 7.73
CA PRO A 163 9.61 -18.33 8.09
C PRO A 163 10.16 -18.10 9.50
N LYS A 164 10.48 -19.18 10.22
CA LYS A 164 11.23 -19.08 11.48
C LYS A 164 12.68 -18.71 11.16
N GLN A 165 13.09 -17.50 11.54
CA GLN A 165 14.47 -17.04 11.42
C GLN A 165 15.33 -17.57 12.58
N SER A 166 16.65 -17.43 12.46
CA SER A 166 17.65 -18.00 13.39
C SER A 166 17.41 -17.65 14.87
N LEU A 167 17.02 -16.40 15.17
CA LEU A 167 16.70 -15.96 16.53
C LEU A 167 15.25 -16.23 16.95
N GLY A 168 14.38 -16.55 15.99
CA GLY A 168 12.98 -16.88 16.25
C GLY A 168 12.18 -15.76 16.93
N LYS A 169 12.55 -14.49 16.71
CA LYS A 169 11.82 -13.33 17.26
C LYS A 169 11.52 -12.33 16.16
N TYR A 170 10.34 -11.72 16.24
CA TYR A 170 9.90 -10.68 15.33
C TYR A 170 9.45 -9.46 16.12
N GLU A 171 9.84 -8.29 15.63
CA GLU A 171 9.29 -7.01 16.05
C GLU A 171 8.14 -6.65 15.12
N ALA A 172 7.06 -6.14 15.68
CA ALA A 172 5.89 -5.72 14.94
C ALA A 172 5.63 -4.23 15.17
N THR A 173 5.38 -3.51 14.09
CA THR A 173 5.04 -2.09 14.11
C THR A 173 3.87 -1.85 13.18
N TRP A 174 2.85 -1.17 13.68
CA TRP A 174 1.74 -0.68 12.91
C TRP A 174 2.02 0.73 12.38
N PHE A 175 1.61 1.01 11.15
CA PHE A 175 1.70 2.32 10.51
C PHE A 175 0.32 2.74 9.98
N ASN A 176 -0.16 3.90 10.42
CA ASN A 176 -1.42 4.47 9.95
C ASN A 176 -1.18 5.24 8.66
N ILE A 177 -1.79 4.79 7.56
CA ILE A 177 -1.56 5.39 6.24
C ILE A 177 -2.13 6.82 6.13
N PHE A 178 -3.12 7.16 6.95
CA PHE A 178 -3.82 8.45 6.89
C PHE A 178 -3.16 9.52 7.77
N THR A 179 -2.44 9.13 8.83
CA THR A 179 -1.83 10.07 9.79
C THR A 179 -0.31 9.99 9.85
N GLY A 180 0.29 8.92 9.33
CA GLY A 180 1.71 8.63 9.47
C GLY A 180 2.13 8.17 10.88
N GLU A 181 1.18 7.98 11.80
CA GLU A 181 1.44 7.50 13.17
C GLU A 181 1.94 6.05 13.14
N THR A 182 2.96 5.74 13.95
CA THR A 182 3.42 4.38 14.20
C THR A 182 3.08 3.90 15.60
N ARG A 183 2.76 2.61 15.75
CA ARG A 183 2.61 1.95 17.06
C ARG A 183 3.38 0.64 17.10
N GLU A 184 4.29 0.53 18.06
CA GLU A 184 5.04 -0.70 18.29
C GLU A 184 4.21 -1.70 19.09
N GLU A 185 4.30 -2.98 18.71
CA GLU A 185 3.79 -4.09 19.49
C GLU A 185 4.92 -4.65 20.37
N ALA A 186 4.55 -5.27 21.49
CA ALA A 186 5.53 -5.98 22.31
C ALA A 186 6.21 -7.07 21.48
N GLN A 187 7.53 -7.19 21.61
CA GLN A 187 8.29 -8.25 20.96
C GLN A 187 7.77 -9.61 21.44
N THR A 188 7.47 -10.51 20.51
CA THR A 188 7.05 -11.88 20.85
C THR A 188 7.99 -12.89 20.24
N ASP A 189 8.06 -14.06 20.89
CA ASP A 189 8.63 -15.23 20.27
C ASP A 189 7.85 -15.61 18.99
N TYR A 190 8.53 -16.31 18.10
CA TYR A 190 7.96 -16.81 16.86
C TYR A 190 6.76 -17.70 17.16
N GLN A 191 5.65 -17.38 16.51
CA GLN A 191 4.44 -18.19 16.51
C GLN A 191 3.98 -18.36 15.06
N MET A 192 3.74 -19.61 14.67
CA MET A 192 3.14 -19.92 13.38
C MET A 192 1.69 -19.41 13.36
N PHE A 193 1.28 -18.73 12.28
CA PHE A 193 -0.04 -18.09 12.17
C PHE A 193 -0.31 -17.08 13.28
N LYS A 194 0.69 -16.30 13.71
CA LYS A 194 0.47 -15.24 14.69
C LYS A 194 -0.58 -14.25 14.16
N SER A 195 -1.62 -14.04 14.95
CA SER A 195 -2.68 -13.07 14.64
C SER A 195 -2.25 -11.67 15.07
N TYR A 196 -2.57 -10.69 14.24
CA TYR A 196 -2.40 -9.27 14.52
C TYR A 196 -3.70 -8.53 14.20
N GLN A 197 -4.04 -7.55 15.03
CA GLN A 197 -5.20 -6.68 14.85
C GLN A 197 -4.74 -5.23 14.78
N SER A 198 -5.24 -4.48 13.80
CA SER A 198 -4.89 -3.07 13.67
C SER A 198 -5.39 -2.30 14.90
N PRO A 199 -4.57 -1.41 15.50
CA PRO A 199 -5.00 -0.57 16.60
C PRO A 199 -5.97 0.54 16.15
N TRP A 200 -6.13 0.77 14.84
CA TRP A 200 -7.10 1.70 14.28
C TRP A 200 -8.26 0.91 13.66
N LYS A 201 -9.38 0.88 14.38
CA LYS A 201 -10.61 0.19 13.96
C LYS A 201 -11.15 0.79 12.66
N ASP A 202 -11.64 -0.06 11.76
CA ASP A 202 -12.29 0.32 10.50
C ASP A 202 -11.42 1.26 9.62
N LYS A 203 -10.09 1.16 9.76
CA LYS A 203 -9.12 1.94 9.00
C LYS A 203 -8.04 1.03 8.43
N ALA A 204 -7.69 1.28 7.17
CA ALA A 204 -6.61 0.58 6.51
C ALA A 204 -5.26 1.00 7.14
N ALA A 205 -4.34 0.06 7.25
CA ALA A 205 -3.05 0.25 7.91
C ALA A 205 -1.97 -0.64 7.28
N VAL A 206 -0.71 -0.38 7.61
CA VAL A 206 0.41 -1.28 7.28
C VAL A 206 0.92 -1.94 8.56
N LEU A 207 0.98 -3.27 8.58
CA LEU A 207 1.73 -4.03 9.57
C LEU A 207 3.15 -4.26 9.04
N ILE A 208 4.15 -3.94 9.84
CA ILE A 208 5.56 -4.15 9.52
C ILE A 208 6.10 -5.19 10.49
N LEU A 209 6.68 -6.26 9.98
CA LEU A 209 7.39 -7.28 10.75
C LEU A 209 8.86 -7.27 10.38
N ARG A 210 9.73 -7.32 11.39
CA ARG A 210 11.17 -7.41 11.20
C ARG A 210 11.77 -8.52 12.06
N SER A 211 12.51 -9.42 11.43
CA SER A 211 13.39 -10.33 12.17
C SER A 211 14.57 -9.53 12.71
N LYS A 212 14.89 -9.75 13.98
CA LYS A 212 16.21 -9.42 14.52
C LYS A 212 17.16 -10.58 14.29
#